data_AF-C7YXQ1-F1
#
_entry.id   AF-C7YXQ1-F1
#
_cell.length_a   1.000
_cell.length_b   1.000
_cell.length_c   1.000
_cell.angle_alpha   90.00
_cell.angle_beta   90.00
_cell.angle_gamma   90.00
#
_symmetry.space_group_name_H-M   'P 1'
#
loop_
_entity.id
_entity.type
_entity.pdbx_description
1 polymer ?
#
loop_
_entity_poly.entity_id
_entity_poly.type
_entity_poly.pdbx_seq_one_letter_code
_entity_poly.pdbx_strand_id
1 'polypeptide(L)'
;MLHQYSESLPQITWRPYTAPQNGWGIELDTPVCAEAQSIVSEDIWLESRRKYQHLRDDKFTLVISTYKRPDSLNATLTLVLSEEIPTLHEIVVVWNEVNTTAPTDFISDYGVRVRFRVSPRNSLNMKLWNDPKIRTQGILLSDDDCHYEPDDMGFIFNYWKEHAQDRIVGAFPRAYTIGEDGQYKYSFARGWDRYSMVLTGLAFAHISFLDYYSSDDPLMTDIRNLIDEKFNCEDIALNFIVSMLTCNSPLQVVGLKHPINAGGKHGISTKKGHIGKRHSCVNDFANMMGYMPLRNATHYIHRGRQR
;
A
#
# COMPACT_ATOMS: atom_id res chain seq x y z
N MET A 1 51.74 -5.80 21.29
CA MET A 1 50.89 -4.81 21.96
C MET A 1 49.70 -4.53 21.06
N LEU A 2 48.60 -5.25 21.31
CA LEU A 2 47.31 -5.10 20.64
C LEU A 2 46.46 -4.21 21.54
N HIS A 3 46.07 -3.03 21.07
CA HIS A 3 45.14 -2.17 21.80
C HIS A 3 43.71 -2.66 21.57
N GLN A 4 43.07 -3.11 22.65
CA GLN A 4 41.63 -3.32 22.75
C GLN A 4 40.93 -1.96 22.76
N TYR A 5 40.02 -1.74 21.81
CA TYR A 5 38.91 -0.81 21.99
C TYR A 5 37.63 -1.64 22.17
N SER A 6 37.19 -1.72 23.42
CA SER A 6 35.89 -2.24 23.83
C SER A 6 35.02 -1.03 24.14
N GLU A 7 34.32 -0.51 23.14
CA GLU A 7 33.22 0.43 23.37
C GLU A 7 31.93 -0.35 23.52
N SER A 8 31.38 -0.31 24.74
CA SER A 8 30.07 -0.84 25.08
C SER A 8 28.99 -0.07 24.32
N LEU A 9 28.29 -0.75 23.40
CA LEU A 9 27.07 -0.24 22.79
C LEU A 9 26.04 0.06 23.89
N PRO A 10 25.38 1.24 23.89
CA PRO A 10 24.34 1.53 24.87
C PRO A 10 23.19 0.54 24.71
N GLN A 11 22.81 -0.08 25.83
CA GLN A 11 21.65 -0.97 25.87
C GLN A 11 20.39 -0.17 25.53
N ILE A 12 19.78 -0.51 24.39
CA ILE A 12 18.48 0.02 23.99
C ILE A 12 17.44 -0.56 24.95
N THR A 13 17.01 0.24 25.93
CA THR A 13 15.85 -0.09 26.76
C THR A 13 14.59 0.14 25.94
N TRP A 14 13.95 -0.94 25.50
CA TRP A 14 12.61 -0.91 24.92
C TRP A 14 11.64 -0.37 25.98
N ARG A 15 11.11 0.84 25.78
CA ARG A 15 9.91 1.26 26.51
C ARG A 15 8.73 0.52 25.89
N PRO A 16 7.96 -0.28 26.65
CA PRO A 16 6.69 -0.80 26.15
C PRO A 16 5.78 0.39 25.84
N TYR A 17 5.34 0.50 24.60
CA TYR A 17 4.27 1.42 24.24
C TYR A 17 2.97 0.88 24.81
N THR A 18 2.29 1.69 25.62
CA THR A 18 0.93 1.42 26.07
C THR A 18 -0.03 1.75 24.93
N ALA A 19 -0.69 0.73 24.38
CA ALA A 19 -1.76 0.92 23.40
C ALA A 19 -2.83 1.90 23.94
N PRO A 20 -3.38 2.80 23.11
CA PRO A 20 -4.53 3.62 23.50
C PRO A 20 -5.69 2.73 23.94
N GLN A 21 -6.33 3.07 25.05
CA GLN A 21 -7.42 2.28 25.64
C GLN A 21 -8.77 2.42 24.90
N ASN A 22 -8.81 3.14 23.77
CA ASN A 22 -10.05 3.49 23.09
C ASN A 22 -10.01 3.07 21.61
N GLY A 23 -10.53 1.87 21.31
CA GLY A 23 -11.07 1.52 19.99
C GLY A 23 -10.05 1.27 18.88
N TRP A 24 -10.11 0.09 18.29
CA TRP A 24 -9.41 -0.27 17.07
C TRP A 24 -9.89 0.59 15.88
N GLY A 25 -8.97 1.12 15.07
CA GLY A 25 -9.26 1.98 13.91
C GLY A 25 -8.29 3.17 13.77
N ILE A 26 -8.34 3.89 12.64
CA ILE A 26 -7.72 5.23 12.53
C ILE A 26 -8.52 6.17 13.44
N GLU A 27 -7.87 6.74 14.46
CA GLU A 27 -8.52 7.67 15.40
C GLU A 27 -9.23 8.81 14.64
N LEU A 28 -10.51 9.05 14.95
CA LEU A 28 -11.30 10.08 14.28
C LEU A 28 -10.75 11.49 14.55
N ASP A 29 -10.08 11.65 15.68
CA ASP A 29 -9.48 12.92 16.12
C ASP A 29 -8.06 13.12 15.60
N THR A 30 -7.51 12.20 14.79
CA THR A 30 -6.23 12.44 14.11
C THR A 30 -6.38 13.68 13.23
N PRO A 31 -5.65 14.77 13.53
CA PRO A 31 -5.79 16.02 12.79
C PRO A 31 -5.16 15.86 11.41
N VAL A 32 -5.78 16.52 10.42
CA VAL A 32 -5.16 16.74 9.11
C VAL A 32 -3.90 17.57 9.28
N CYS A 33 -2.87 17.34 8.44
CA CYS A 33 -1.65 18.13 8.50
C CYS A 33 -1.95 19.61 8.37
N ALA A 34 -1.26 20.44 9.15
CA ALA A 34 -1.46 21.89 9.11
C ALA A 34 -1.29 22.44 7.68
N GLU A 35 -0.33 21.89 6.93
CA GLU A 35 -0.07 22.23 5.53
C GLU A 35 -1.18 21.75 4.56
N ALA A 36 -2.05 20.84 5.00
CA ALA A 36 -3.11 20.21 4.22
C ALA A 36 -4.53 20.70 4.56
N GLN A 37 -4.71 21.51 5.61
CA GLN A 37 -6.02 21.93 6.13
C GLN A 37 -6.91 22.62 5.08
N SER A 38 -6.32 23.36 4.13
CA SER A 38 -7.07 24.03 3.06
C SER A 38 -7.26 23.17 1.80
N ILE A 39 -6.73 21.95 1.78
CA ILE A 39 -6.69 21.07 0.61
C ILE A 39 -7.57 19.83 0.84
N VAL A 40 -7.54 19.28 2.05
CA VAL A 40 -8.31 18.09 2.40
C VAL A 40 -9.78 18.46 2.56
N SER A 41 -10.66 17.71 1.89
CA SER A 41 -12.09 17.72 2.20
C SER A 41 -12.33 16.96 3.50
N GLU A 42 -12.23 17.67 4.63
CA GLU A 42 -12.31 17.07 5.97
C GLU A 42 -13.60 16.26 6.19
N ASP A 43 -14.73 16.74 5.67
CA ASP A 43 -16.01 16.04 5.77
C ASP A 43 -15.97 14.67 5.07
N ILE A 44 -15.45 14.62 3.83
CA ILE A 44 -15.29 13.37 3.07
C ILE A 44 -14.32 12.43 3.79
N TRP A 45 -13.24 12.97 4.35
CA TRP A 45 -12.27 12.16 5.10
C TRP A 45 -12.85 11.60 6.40
N LEU A 46 -13.58 12.41 7.16
CA LEU A 46 -14.28 11.98 8.37
C LEU A 46 -15.34 10.93 8.06
N GLU A 47 -16.12 11.11 7.00
CA GLU A 47 -17.10 10.13 6.54
C GLU A 47 -16.41 8.82 6.14
N SER A 48 -15.34 8.90 5.34
CA SER A 48 -14.55 7.73 4.91
C SER A 48 -14.02 6.93 6.09
N ARG A 49 -13.61 7.58 7.20
CA ARG A 49 -13.18 6.87 8.41
C ARG A 49 -14.34 6.22 9.16
N ARG A 50 -15.44 6.97 9.37
CA ARG A 50 -16.62 6.48 10.12
C ARG A 50 -17.31 5.31 9.43
N LYS A 51 -17.42 5.37 8.10
CA LYS A 51 -18.13 4.40 7.26
C LYS A 51 -17.71 2.96 7.50
N TYR A 52 -16.44 2.70 7.83
CA TYR A 52 -15.89 1.34 7.92
C TYR A 52 -15.59 0.85 9.33
N GLN A 53 -15.90 1.62 10.38
CA GLN A 53 -15.65 1.22 11.77
C GLN A 53 -16.36 -0.09 12.17
N HIS A 54 -17.43 -0.45 11.47
CA HIS A 54 -18.19 -1.67 11.69
C HIS A 54 -17.63 -2.90 10.95
N LEU A 55 -16.65 -2.72 10.06
CA LEU A 55 -16.02 -3.82 9.33
C LEU A 55 -15.04 -4.58 10.22
N ARG A 56 -14.72 -5.82 9.82
CA ARG A 56 -13.75 -6.67 10.53
C ARG A 56 -12.36 -6.05 10.55
N ASP A 57 -11.80 -5.94 11.73
CA ASP A 57 -10.41 -5.52 11.99
C ASP A 57 -9.49 -6.70 12.33
N ASP A 58 -10.06 -7.89 12.58
CA ASP A 58 -9.35 -9.14 12.89
C ASP A 58 -8.86 -9.90 11.65
N LYS A 59 -9.32 -9.50 10.47
CA LYS A 59 -8.96 -10.09 9.17
C LYS A 59 -8.71 -9.04 8.10
N PHE A 60 -8.09 -9.44 7.00
CA PHE A 60 -7.84 -8.61 5.82
C PHE A 60 -8.39 -9.21 4.52
N THR A 61 -8.60 -8.35 3.53
CA THR A 61 -8.87 -8.74 2.15
C THR A 61 -7.63 -8.53 1.28
N LEU A 62 -7.25 -9.54 0.49
CA LEU A 62 -6.20 -9.40 -0.52
C LEU A 62 -6.82 -8.95 -1.85
N VAL A 63 -6.37 -7.82 -2.39
CA VAL A 63 -6.83 -7.27 -3.67
C VAL A 63 -5.70 -7.38 -4.69
N ILE A 64 -5.88 -8.23 -5.70
CA ILE A 64 -4.87 -8.48 -6.74
C ILE A 64 -5.33 -7.84 -8.04
N SER A 65 -4.53 -6.95 -8.63
CA SER A 65 -4.81 -6.45 -9.99
C SER A 65 -4.14 -7.31 -11.05
N THR A 66 -4.87 -7.64 -12.11
CA THR A 66 -4.34 -8.43 -13.22
C THR A 66 -4.78 -7.91 -14.59
N TYR A 67 -3.91 -8.08 -15.60
CA TYR A 67 -4.20 -7.79 -17.00
C TYR A 67 -3.29 -8.62 -17.92
N LYS A 68 -3.88 -9.54 -18.69
CA LYS A 68 -3.22 -10.38 -19.70
C LYS A 68 -2.05 -11.20 -19.15
N ARG A 69 -2.21 -11.70 -17.92
CA ARG A 69 -1.18 -12.44 -17.17
C ARG A 69 -1.77 -13.61 -16.36
N PRO A 70 -2.54 -14.50 -17.01
CA PRO A 70 -3.18 -15.62 -16.30
C PRO A 70 -2.15 -16.50 -15.56
N ASP A 71 -0.97 -16.74 -16.13
CA ASP A 71 0.06 -17.57 -15.50
C ASP A 71 0.62 -16.94 -14.22
N SER A 72 0.84 -15.63 -14.22
CA SER A 72 1.34 -14.89 -13.06
C SER A 72 0.30 -14.87 -11.94
N LEU A 73 -0.95 -14.56 -12.30
CA LEU A 73 -2.06 -14.60 -11.36
C LEU A 73 -2.22 -16.00 -10.76
N ASN A 74 -2.18 -17.05 -11.59
CA ASN A 74 -2.32 -18.43 -11.13
C ASN A 74 -1.17 -18.84 -10.20
N ALA A 75 0.06 -18.45 -10.50
CA ALA A 75 1.21 -18.70 -9.63
C ALA A 75 1.05 -18.02 -8.27
N THR A 76 0.66 -16.75 -8.27
CA THR A 76 0.40 -15.97 -7.04
C THR A 76 -0.75 -16.59 -6.22
N LEU A 77 -1.88 -16.93 -6.85
CA LEU A 77 -3.02 -17.56 -6.17
C LEU A 77 -2.65 -18.94 -5.62
N THR A 78 -1.94 -19.76 -6.39
CA THR A 78 -1.50 -21.10 -5.97
C THR A 78 -0.65 -21.03 -4.72
N LEU A 79 0.28 -20.06 -4.65
CA LEU A 79 1.13 -19.91 -3.49
C LEU A 79 0.37 -19.36 -2.28
N VAL A 80 -0.39 -18.26 -2.44
CA VAL A 80 -1.14 -17.65 -1.33
C VAL A 80 -2.15 -18.61 -0.73
N LEU A 81 -2.72 -19.50 -1.55
CA LEU A 81 -3.70 -20.51 -1.13
C LEU A 81 -3.08 -21.89 -0.83
N SER A 82 -1.74 -22.00 -0.78
CA SER A 82 -1.07 -23.29 -0.51
C SER A 82 -1.19 -23.75 0.94
N GLU A 83 -1.41 -22.81 1.86
CA GLU A 83 -1.58 -23.06 3.30
C GLU A 83 -2.65 -22.14 3.90
N GLU A 84 -3.12 -22.49 5.10
CA GLU A 84 -4.11 -21.67 5.80
C GLU A 84 -3.48 -20.36 6.28
N ILE A 85 -4.10 -19.23 5.93
CA ILE A 85 -3.79 -17.91 6.49
C ILE A 85 -4.99 -17.48 7.35
N PRO A 86 -4.98 -17.67 8.68
CA PRO A 86 -6.16 -17.46 9.53
C PRO A 86 -6.76 -16.05 9.43
N THR A 87 -5.92 -15.05 9.20
CA THR A 87 -6.29 -13.63 9.08
C THR A 87 -6.75 -13.23 7.67
N LEU A 88 -6.65 -14.10 6.66
CA LEU A 88 -7.17 -13.82 5.31
C LEU A 88 -8.68 -14.08 5.28
N HIS A 89 -9.46 -13.08 4.85
CA HIS A 89 -10.92 -13.19 4.74
C HIS A 89 -11.38 -13.59 3.35
N GLU A 90 -10.92 -12.86 2.33
CA GLU A 90 -11.25 -13.08 0.92
C GLU A 90 -10.11 -12.58 0.03
N ILE A 91 -10.08 -13.07 -1.20
CA ILE A 91 -9.25 -12.55 -2.29
C ILE A 91 -10.18 -11.93 -3.34
N VAL A 92 -9.92 -10.67 -3.70
CA VAL A 92 -10.60 -9.98 -4.78
C VAL A 92 -9.62 -9.78 -5.93
N VAL A 93 -9.85 -10.48 -7.04
CA VAL A 93 -9.09 -10.31 -8.27
C VAL A 93 -9.74 -9.22 -9.11
N VAL A 94 -9.06 -8.09 -9.26
CA VAL A 94 -9.48 -6.98 -10.12
C VAL A 94 -9.13 -7.32 -11.56
N TRP A 95 -10.14 -7.73 -12.31
CA TRP A 95 -10.03 -8.18 -13.69
C TRP A 95 -10.11 -7.00 -14.66
N ASN A 96 -8.97 -6.51 -15.12
CA ASN A 96 -8.88 -5.36 -16.03
C ASN A 96 -9.02 -5.74 -17.52
N GLU A 97 -9.21 -7.02 -17.86
CA GLU A 97 -9.40 -7.48 -19.24
C GLU A 97 -10.87 -7.36 -19.68
N VAL A 98 -11.35 -6.12 -19.83
CA VAL A 98 -12.78 -5.78 -20.04
C VAL A 98 -13.48 -6.45 -21.23
N ASN A 99 -12.72 -6.92 -22.21
CA ASN A 99 -13.25 -7.58 -23.42
C ASN A 99 -13.21 -9.12 -23.32
N THR A 100 -12.94 -9.66 -22.12
CA THR A 100 -12.84 -11.10 -21.89
C THR A 100 -13.69 -11.48 -20.69
N THR A 101 -14.22 -12.70 -20.71
CA THR A 101 -14.94 -13.27 -19.58
C THR A 101 -13.97 -13.52 -18.44
N ALA A 102 -14.20 -12.90 -17.30
CA ALA A 102 -13.46 -13.21 -16.09
C ALA A 102 -13.69 -14.67 -15.67
N PRO A 103 -12.71 -15.32 -15.03
CA PRO A 103 -12.91 -16.62 -14.41
C PRO A 103 -14.07 -16.59 -13.38
N THR A 104 -14.62 -17.77 -13.09
CA THR A 104 -15.70 -17.91 -12.11
C THR A 104 -15.15 -17.79 -10.69
N ASP A 105 -15.91 -17.13 -9.81
CA ASP A 105 -15.64 -17.15 -8.37
C ASP A 105 -15.51 -18.59 -7.85
N PHE A 106 -14.61 -18.81 -6.90
CA PHE A 106 -14.44 -20.12 -6.25
C PHE A 106 -14.10 -19.96 -4.76
N ILE A 107 -14.10 -21.07 -4.05
CA ILE A 107 -13.68 -21.16 -2.65
C ILE A 107 -12.47 -22.10 -2.62
N SER A 108 -11.38 -21.67 -1.97
CA SER A 108 -10.18 -22.49 -1.81
C SER A 108 -10.40 -23.65 -0.84
N ASP A 109 -9.46 -24.60 -0.78
CA ASP A 109 -9.51 -25.72 0.17
C ASP A 109 -9.56 -25.26 1.64
N TYR A 110 -8.94 -24.12 1.95
CA TYR A 110 -8.99 -23.46 3.26
C TYR A 110 -10.20 -22.52 3.47
N GLY A 111 -11.22 -22.58 2.61
CA GLY A 111 -12.46 -21.81 2.77
C GLY A 111 -12.36 -20.31 2.41
N VAL A 112 -11.28 -19.87 1.78
CA VAL A 112 -11.11 -18.48 1.34
C VAL A 112 -11.84 -18.27 0.02
N ARG A 113 -12.79 -17.32 -0.02
CA ARG A 113 -13.47 -16.95 -1.27
C ARG A 113 -12.51 -16.16 -2.17
N VAL A 114 -12.40 -16.59 -3.42
CA VAL A 114 -11.75 -15.84 -4.49
C VAL A 114 -12.82 -15.31 -5.42
N ARG A 115 -12.91 -13.98 -5.52
CA ARG A 115 -13.92 -13.28 -6.30
C ARG A 115 -13.31 -12.45 -7.41
N PHE A 116 -13.83 -12.58 -8.63
CA PHE A 116 -13.40 -11.77 -9.77
C PHE A 116 -14.27 -10.52 -9.89
N ARG A 117 -13.66 -9.35 -9.69
CA ARG A 117 -14.28 -8.04 -9.89
C ARG A 117 -13.91 -7.52 -11.27
N VAL A 118 -14.85 -7.59 -12.21
CA VAL A 118 -14.67 -7.04 -13.56
C VAL A 118 -14.62 -5.53 -13.50
N SER A 119 -13.53 -4.95 -13.98
CA SER A 119 -13.40 -3.50 -14.09
C SER A 119 -14.25 -2.96 -15.25
N PRO A 120 -14.84 -1.76 -15.11
CA PRO A 120 -15.54 -1.09 -16.22
C PRO A 120 -14.59 -0.65 -17.35
N ARG A 121 -13.29 -0.51 -17.05
CA ARG A 121 -12.24 -0.12 -18.00
C ARG A 121 -10.89 -0.67 -17.55
N ASN A 122 -9.97 -0.82 -18.50
CA ASN A 122 -8.57 -1.12 -18.17
C ASN A 122 -7.91 0.14 -17.59
N SER A 123 -7.75 0.21 -16.27
CA SER A 123 -7.17 1.33 -15.56
C SER A 123 -6.44 0.85 -14.30
N LEU A 124 -5.31 1.49 -13.98
CA LEU A 124 -4.57 1.21 -12.73
C LEU A 124 -5.34 1.68 -11.49
N ASN A 125 -6.24 2.66 -11.64
CA ASN A 125 -7.11 3.15 -10.56
C ASN A 125 -8.02 2.02 -10.01
N MET A 126 -8.32 0.99 -10.82
CA MET A 126 -9.28 -0.06 -10.45
C MET A 126 -8.79 -0.94 -9.29
N LYS A 127 -7.47 -1.01 -9.04
CA LYS A 127 -6.91 -1.69 -7.87
C LYS A 127 -7.28 -0.96 -6.57
N LEU A 128 -7.38 0.37 -6.62
CA LEU A 128 -7.62 1.25 -5.48
C LEU A 128 -9.10 1.64 -5.34
N TRP A 129 -9.95 1.26 -6.30
CA TRP A 129 -11.36 1.62 -6.29
C TRP A 129 -12.14 0.91 -5.17
N ASN A 130 -12.98 1.66 -4.47
CA ASN A 130 -13.81 1.15 -3.39
C ASN A 130 -14.68 -0.04 -3.84
N ASP A 131 -14.70 -1.11 -3.05
CA ASP A 131 -15.57 -2.27 -3.25
C ASP A 131 -16.59 -2.37 -2.11
N PRO A 132 -17.88 -2.11 -2.34
CA PRO A 132 -18.90 -2.20 -1.31
C PRO A 132 -19.16 -3.65 -0.83
N LYS A 133 -18.55 -4.67 -1.44
CA LYS A 133 -18.64 -6.06 -1.00
C LYS A 133 -17.51 -6.45 -0.04
N ILE A 134 -16.45 -5.67 0.07
CA ILE A 134 -15.37 -5.93 1.04
C ILE A 134 -15.90 -5.74 2.46
N ARG A 135 -15.47 -6.61 3.37
CA ARG A 135 -15.95 -6.68 4.76
C ARG A 135 -14.84 -6.52 5.82
N THR A 136 -13.66 -6.11 5.40
CA THR A 136 -12.47 -5.93 6.25
C THR A 136 -11.99 -4.48 6.20
N GLN A 137 -11.41 -4.01 7.30
CA GLN A 137 -10.77 -2.71 7.38
C GLN A 137 -9.39 -2.72 6.70
N GLY A 138 -8.65 -3.81 6.85
CA GLY A 138 -7.32 -3.99 6.26
C GLY A 138 -7.37 -4.56 4.85
N ILE A 139 -6.74 -3.86 3.91
CA ILE A 139 -6.65 -4.26 2.51
C ILE A 139 -5.18 -4.49 2.16
N LEU A 140 -4.82 -5.72 1.78
CA LEU A 140 -3.52 -5.98 1.17
C LEU A 140 -3.64 -5.77 -0.34
N LEU A 141 -3.10 -4.67 -0.84
CA LEU A 141 -3.01 -4.37 -2.27
C LEU A 141 -1.83 -5.13 -2.87
N SER A 142 -2.06 -5.80 -3.99
CA SER A 142 -1.04 -6.58 -4.69
C SER A 142 -1.12 -6.46 -6.21
N ASP A 143 0.05 -6.52 -6.85
CA ASP A 143 0.16 -6.85 -8.27
C ASP A 143 0.12 -8.37 -8.45
N ASP A 144 -0.21 -8.85 -9.66
CA ASP A 144 -0.33 -10.28 -9.97
C ASP A 144 1.01 -11.06 -10.03
N ASP A 145 2.13 -10.38 -9.85
CA ASP A 145 3.49 -10.93 -9.80
C ASP A 145 4.23 -10.64 -8.48
N CYS A 146 3.49 -10.19 -7.45
CA CYS A 146 4.02 -9.85 -6.15
C CYS A 146 3.28 -10.58 -5.03
N HIS A 147 4.00 -11.07 -4.03
CA HIS A 147 3.40 -11.65 -2.83
C HIS A 147 4.40 -11.73 -1.67
N TYR A 148 3.86 -11.79 -0.45
CA TYR A 148 4.59 -12.31 0.70
C TYR A 148 4.51 -13.84 0.70
N GLU A 149 5.32 -14.46 1.54
CA GLU A 149 5.13 -15.87 1.87
C GLU A 149 3.92 -16.00 2.79
N PRO A 150 3.05 -17.02 2.63
CA PRO A 150 1.78 -17.07 3.36
C PRO A 150 2.00 -17.05 4.89
N ASP A 151 2.97 -17.81 5.38
CA ASP A 151 3.46 -17.81 6.76
C ASP A 151 3.82 -16.42 7.33
N ASP A 152 4.22 -15.47 6.49
CA ASP A 152 4.60 -14.11 6.91
C ASP A 152 3.42 -13.13 6.90
N MET A 153 2.35 -13.43 6.16
CA MET A 153 1.22 -12.51 5.99
C MET A 153 0.50 -12.20 7.30
N GLY A 154 0.37 -13.19 8.19
CA GLY A 154 -0.22 -12.99 9.51
C GLY A 154 0.58 -12.03 10.40
N PHE A 155 1.92 -12.13 10.38
CA PHE A 155 2.80 -11.20 11.10
C PHE A 155 2.65 -9.78 10.57
N ILE A 156 2.73 -9.60 9.26
CA ILE A 156 2.68 -8.28 8.62
C ILE A 156 1.32 -7.62 8.87
N PHE A 157 0.23 -8.36 8.72
CA PHE A 157 -1.11 -7.88 9.01
C PHE A 157 -1.28 -7.47 10.46
N ASN A 158 -0.87 -8.31 11.41
CA ASN A 158 -1.01 -7.98 12.83
C ASN A 158 -0.18 -6.75 13.20
N TYR A 159 1.04 -6.61 12.66
CA TYR A 159 1.84 -5.40 12.87
C TYR A 159 1.14 -4.14 12.31
N TRP A 160 0.60 -4.22 11.09
CA TRP A 160 -0.17 -3.12 10.51
C TRP A 160 -1.39 -2.76 11.37
N LYS A 161 -2.16 -3.77 11.79
CA LYS A 161 -3.35 -3.64 12.61
C LYS A 161 -3.05 -2.98 13.96
N GLU A 162 -1.94 -3.33 14.60
CA GLU A 162 -1.60 -2.87 15.95
C GLU A 162 -0.87 -1.52 15.97
N HIS A 163 -0.17 -1.16 14.90
CA HIS A 163 0.80 -0.06 14.94
C HIS A 163 0.77 0.93 13.78
N ALA A 164 0.04 0.65 12.70
CA ALA A 164 0.24 1.39 11.45
C ALA A 164 -1.01 1.44 10.54
N GLN A 165 -2.21 1.43 11.12
CA GLN A 165 -3.46 1.55 10.34
C GLN A 165 -3.58 2.90 9.62
N ASP A 166 -2.93 3.94 10.15
CA ASP A 166 -2.81 5.29 9.59
C ASP A 166 -1.70 5.42 8.54
N ARG A 167 -1.12 4.30 8.08
CA ARG A 167 0.00 4.26 7.13
C ARG A 167 -0.24 3.27 6.00
N ILE A 168 0.52 3.45 4.93
CA ILE A 168 0.77 2.39 3.95
C ILE A 168 1.92 1.54 4.49
N VAL A 169 1.68 0.23 4.64
CA VAL A 169 2.65 -0.73 5.17
C VAL A 169 2.98 -1.77 4.10
N GLY A 170 4.23 -1.90 3.66
CA GLY A 170 4.52 -2.86 2.57
C GLY A 170 5.98 -3.13 2.27
N ALA A 171 6.20 -3.88 1.20
CA ALA A 171 7.47 -4.55 0.94
C ALA A 171 8.51 -3.67 0.23
N PHE A 172 8.05 -2.82 -0.68
CA PHE A 172 8.89 -2.23 -1.72
C PHE A 172 9.06 -0.72 -1.51
N PRO A 173 10.08 -0.28 -0.74
CA PRO A 173 10.29 1.14 -0.47
C PRO A 173 10.81 1.88 -1.70
N ARG A 174 10.41 3.13 -1.82
CA ARG A 174 10.85 4.12 -2.81
C ARG A 174 10.98 5.48 -2.15
N ALA A 175 11.66 6.40 -2.81
CA ALA A 175 11.87 7.75 -2.32
C ALA A 175 11.61 8.76 -3.43
N TYR A 176 11.50 10.03 -3.07
CA TYR A 176 11.80 11.11 -3.99
C TYR A 176 13.13 11.77 -3.60
N THR A 177 13.79 12.36 -4.57
CA THR A 177 14.94 13.25 -4.38
C THR A 177 14.65 14.59 -5.05
N ILE A 178 15.53 15.57 -4.84
CA ILE A 178 15.48 16.84 -5.57
C ILE A 178 16.62 16.80 -6.59
N GLY A 179 16.29 16.98 -7.87
CA GLY A 179 17.27 17.08 -8.94
C GLY A 179 18.01 18.41 -8.91
N GLU A 180 19.11 18.51 -9.68
CA GLU A 180 19.85 19.77 -9.83
C GLU A 180 18.99 20.89 -10.45
N ASP A 181 17.96 20.51 -11.20
CA ASP A 181 16.94 21.40 -11.77
C ASP A 181 15.88 21.86 -10.74
N GLY A 182 16.04 21.50 -9.47
CA GLY A 182 15.08 21.78 -8.39
C GLY A 182 13.80 20.95 -8.47
N GLN A 183 13.66 20.07 -9.48
CA GLN A 183 12.46 19.25 -9.64
C GLN A 183 12.55 18.00 -8.79
N TYR A 184 11.41 17.54 -8.28
CA TYR A 184 11.36 16.25 -7.59
C TYR A 184 11.61 15.10 -8.56
N LYS A 185 12.39 14.10 -8.15
CA LYS A 185 12.67 12.90 -8.94
C LYS A 185 12.29 11.66 -8.14
N TYR A 186 11.42 10.83 -8.71
CA TYR A 186 11.20 9.48 -8.20
C TYR A 186 12.53 8.69 -8.14
N SER A 187 12.79 8.02 -7.03
CA SER A 187 14.04 7.29 -6.77
C SER A 187 13.79 5.93 -6.13
N PHE A 188 14.72 5.01 -6.36
CA PHE A 188 14.78 3.75 -5.63
C PHE A 188 15.41 4.02 -4.26
N ALA A 189 14.84 3.47 -3.18
CA ALA A 189 15.37 3.62 -1.82
C ALA A 189 16.65 2.78 -1.56
N ARG A 190 17.39 2.37 -2.60
CA ARG A 190 18.56 1.49 -2.46
C ARG A 190 19.77 2.30 -2.01
N GLY A 191 20.27 2.01 -0.81
CA GLY A 191 21.44 2.68 -0.23
C GLY A 191 21.15 4.02 0.45
N TRP A 192 19.87 4.35 0.64
CA TRP A 192 19.45 5.57 1.34
C TRP A 192 19.11 5.25 2.79
N ASP A 193 19.38 6.19 3.68
CA ASP A 193 18.97 6.17 5.09
C ASP A 193 17.46 6.41 5.28
N ARG A 194 16.74 6.72 4.19
CA ARG A 194 15.34 7.11 4.20
C ARG A 194 14.57 6.67 2.95
N TYR A 195 13.26 6.49 3.12
CA TYR A 195 12.30 6.29 2.04
C TYR A 195 11.01 7.06 2.35
N SER A 196 10.25 7.42 1.33
CA SER A 196 9.06 8.27 1.47
C SER A 196 7.82 7.67 0.84
N MET A 197 7.97 6.52 0.19
CA MET A 197 6.92 5.80 -0.50
C MET A 197 7.09 4.29 -0.29
N VAL A 198 5.99 3.56 -0.31
CA VAL A 198 5.96 2.10 -0.46
C VAL A 198 5.02 1.75 -1.60
N LEU A 199 5.47 0.91 -2.53
CA LEU A 199 4.66 0.55 -3.70
C LEU A 199 3.45 -0.29 -3.30
N THR A 200 2.27 0.05 -3.83
CA THR A 200 1.01 -0.68 -3.60
C THR A 200 0.90 -1.99 -4.40
N GLY A 201 2.00 -2.40 -5.05
CA GLY A 201 2.13 -3.74 -5.62
C GLY A 201 2.28 -4.83 -4.56
N LEU A 202 2.57 -4.47 -3.30
CA LEU A 202 2.48 -5.36 -2.14
C LEU A 202 2.45 -4.54 -0.83
N ALA A 203 1.30 -3.97 -0.49
CA ALA A 203 1.15 -3.12 0.68
C ALA A 203 -0.25 -3.17 1.32
N PHE A 204 -0.29 -3.20 2.64
CA PHE A 204 -1.47 -2.95 3.44
C PHE A 204 -1.82 -1.46 3.47
N ALA A 205 -3.11 -1.19 3.37
CA ALA A 205 -3.72 0.11 3.60
C ALA A 205 -5.09 -0.08 4.27
N HIS A 206 -5.54 0.93 5.02
CA HIS A 206 -6.91 0.96 5.53
C HIS A 206 -7.90 1.29 4.40
N ILE A 207 -9.06 0.63 4.38
CA ILE A 207 -10.09 0.80 3.35
C ILE A 207 -10.60 2.25 3.23
N SER A 208 -10.56 3.04 4.31
CA SER A 208 -10.95 4.45 4.27
C SER A 208 -10.09 5.29 3.33
N PHE A 209 -8.82 4.95 3.13
CA PHE A 209 -7.96 5.65 2.16
C PHE A 209 -8.43 5.39 0.72
N LEU A 210 -8.90 4.18 0.45
CA LEU A 210 -9.42 3.78 -0.87
C LEU A 210 -10.78 4.42 -1.13
N ASP A 211 -11.61 4.59 -0.09
CA ASP A 211 -12.88 5.31 -0.17
C ASP A 211 -12.67 6.80 -0.44
N TYR A 212 -11.79 7.46 0.32
CA TYR A 212 -11.42 8.87 0.07
C TYR A 212 -10.86 9.02 -1.34
N TYR A 213 -9.91 8.15 -1.73
CA TYR A 213 -9.35 8.12 -3.07
C TYR A 213 -10.40 7.93 -4.17
N SER A 214 -11.51 7.23 -3.90
CA SER A 214 -12.58 6.96 -4.86
C SER A 214 -13.72 7.99 -4.82
N SER A 215 -13.66 8.97 -3.91
CA SER A 215 -14.70 9.96 -3.70
C SER A 215 -14.85 10.96 -4.85
N ASP A 216 -15.92 11.74 -4.82
CA ASP A 216 -16.18 12.85 -5.74
C ASP A 216 -15.43 14.14 -5.36
N ASP A 217 -14.47 14.06 -4.43
CA ASP A 217 -13.53 15.15 -4.16
C ASP A 217 -12.84 15.59 -5.48
N PRO A 218 -12.82 16.90 -5.81
CA PRO A 218 -12.26 17.38 -7.08
C PRO A 218 -10.79 17.01 -7.27
N LEU A 219 -9.96 17.14 -6.22
CA LEU A 219 -8.54 16.78 -6.28
C LEU A 219 -8.38 15.27 -6.53
N MET A 220 -9.19 14.44 -5.89
CA MET A 220 -9.15 12.99 -6.12
C MET A 220 -9.57 12.64 -7.55
N THR A 221 -10.56 13.33 -8.10
CA THR A 221 -10.99 13.18 -9.49
C THR A 221 -9.86 13.52 -10.46
N ASP A 222 -9.19 14.65 -10.27
CA ASP A 222 -8.07 15.08 -11.11
C ASP A 222 -6.88 14.11 -11.02
N ILE A 223 -6.57 13.61 -9.81
CA ILE A 223 -5.50 12.62 -9.61
C ILE A 223 -5.81 11.34 -10.39
N ARG A 224 -7.05 10.83 -10.31
CA ARG A 224 -7.46 9.62 -11.05
C ARG A 224 -7.41 9.82 -12.56
N ASN A 225 -7.82 10.99 -13.05
CA ASN A 225 -7.73 11.35 -14.46
C ASN A 225 -6.27 11.37 -14.96
N LEU A 226 -5.36 11.96 -14.18
CA LEU A 226 -3.94 12.00 -14.50
C LEU A 226 -3.32 10.60 -14.54
N ILE A 227 -3.70 9.73 -13.60
CA ILE A 227 -3.26 8.33 -13.57
C ILE A 227 -3.75 7.59 -14.83
N ASP A 228 -5.00 7.79 -15.25
CA ASP A 228 -5.52 7.18 -16.48
C ASP A 228 -4.76 7.68 -17.72
N GLU A 229 -4.51 8.99 -17.81
CA GLU A 229 -3.75 9.59 -18.91
C GLU A 229 -2.34 9.02 -19.00
N LYS A 230 -1.63 8.94 -17.87
CA LYS A 230 -0.24 8.46 -17.84
C LYS A 230 -0.15 6.93 -17.86
N PHE A 231 -1.21 6.23 -17.48
CA PHE A 231 -1.27 4.80 -17.21
C PHE A 231 -0.13 4.36 -16.27
N ASN A 232 0.03 5.07 -15.16
CA ASN A 232 1.09 4.88 -14.15
C ASN A 232 0.74 5.65 -12.85
N CYS A 233 1.54 5.45 -11.80
CA CYS A 233 1.61 6.31 -10.61
C CYS A 233 0.45 6.25 -9.62
N GLU A 234 -0.43 5.25 -9.70
CA GLU A 234 -1.48 5.02 -8.69
C GLU A 234 -0.88 4.74 -7.30
N ASP A 235 0.27 4.06 -7.27
CA ASP A 235 1.03 3.78 -6.06
C ASP A 235 1.63 5.06 -5.44
N ILE A 236 2.21 5.94 -6.26
CA ILE A 236 2.73 7.25 -5.84
C ILE A 236 1.58 8.10 -5.30
N ALA A 237 0.46 8.17 -6.02
CA ALA A 237 -0.71 8.94 -5.62
C ALA A 237 -1.23 8.52 -4.24
N LEU A 238 -1.36 7.22 -3.99
CA LEU A 238 -1.83 6.75 -2.69
C LEU A 238 -0.87 7.15 -1.55
N ASN A 239 0.44 7.11 -1.77
CA ASN A 239 1.42 7.57 -0.75
C ASN A 239 1.29 9.08 -0.49
N PHE A 240 1.09 9.90 -1.52
CA PHE A 240 0.84 11.34 -1.38
C PHE A 240 -0.43 11.59 -0.55
N ILE A 241 -1.51 10.91 -0.90
CA ILE A 241 -2.82 11.05 -0.24
C ILE A 241 -2.74 10.63 1.22
N VAL A 242 -2.19 9.45 1.52
CA VAL A 242 -2.07 8.98 2.91
C VAL A 242 -1.18 9.90 3.73
N SER A 243 -0.06 10.36 3.18
CA SER A 243 0.82 11.30 3.90
C SER A 243 0.14 12.66 4.15
N MET A 244 -0.65 13.15 3.19
CA MET A 244 -1.44 14.38 3.31
C MET A 244 -2.53 14.26 4.38
N LEU A 245 -3.23 13.12 4.42
CA LEU A 245 -4.35 12.90 5.34
C LEU A 245 -3.91 12.64 6.79
N THR A 246 -2.71 12.11 7.01
CA THR A 246 -2.29 11.57 8.32
C THR A 246 -0.98 12.13 8.86
N CYS A 247 -0.21 12.84 8.04
CA CYS A 247 1.15 13.31 8.36
C CYS A 247 2.16 12.21 8.65
N ASN A 248 1.81 10.95 8.41
CA ASN A 248 2.72 9.85 8.63
C ASN A 248 3.52 9.52 7.37
N SER A 249 4.72 9.01 7.60
CA SER A 249 5.48 8.32 6.55
C SER A 249 4.89 6.92 6.32
N PRO A 250 5.07 6.32 5.13
CA PRO A 250 4.82 4.90 4.97
C PRO A 250 5.78 4.08 5.84
N LEU A 251 5.55 2.78 5.95
CA LEU A 251 6.41 1.88 6.71
C LEU A 251 6.72 0.63 5.89
N GLN A 252 8.00 0.34 5.76
CA GLN A 252 8.47 -0.92 5.22
C GLN A 252 8.36 -1.99 6.29
N VAL A 253 7.61 -3.05 5.99
CA VAL A 253 7.52 -4.25 6.81
C VAL A 253 7.78 -5.45 5.92
N VAL A 254 8.71 -6.31 6.34
CA VAL A 254 9.04 -7.54 5.63
C VAL A 254 8.93 -8.75 6.57
N GLY A 255 8.58 -9.87 5.98
CA GLY A 255 8.50 -11.15 6.66
C GLY A 255 9.88 -11.73 7.02
N LEU A 256 9.89 -12.99 7.45
CA LEU A 256 11.12 -13.75 7.65
C LEU A 256 11.78 -14.06 6.30
N LYS A 257 10.95 -14.32 5.27
CA LYS A 257 11.39 -14.53 3.90
C LYS A 257 11.25 -13.23 3.11
N HIS A 258 12.11 -13.06 2.12
CA HIS A 258 12.03 -11.89 1.26
C HIS A 258 10.75 -11.93 0.41
N PRO A 259 10.03 -10.80 0.29
CA PRO A 259 8.87 -10.71 -0.58
C PRO A 259 9.27 -10.94 -2.03
N ILE A 260 8.41 -11.60 -2.78
CA ILE A 260 8.62 -11.86 -4.20
C ILE A 260 8.08 -10.69 -5.02
N ASN A 261 8.86 -10.29 -6.01
CA ASN A 261 8.47 -9.45 -7.12
C ASN A 261 9.03 -10.10 -8.38
N ALA A 262 8.25 -10.99 -8.98
CA ALA A 262 8.71 -11.81 -10.09
C ALA A 262 8.93 -10.97 -11.37
N GLY A 263 8.30 -9.80 -11.46
CA GLY A 263 8.52 -8.81 -12.51
C GLY A 263 8.36 -9.38 -13.92
N GLY A 264 7.15 -9.35 -14.47
CA GLY A 264 6.94 -9.89 -15.83
C GLY A 264 7.85 -9.26 -16.89
N LYS A 265 8.45 -10.09 -17.77
CA LYS A 265 9.37 -9.66 -18.87
C LYS A 265 8.80 -8.51 -19.74
N HIS A 266 7.48 -8.39 -19.81
CA HIS A 266 6.75 -7.37 -20.57
C HIS A 266 5.90 -6.43 -19.68
N GLY A 267 6.26 -6.24 -18.42
CA GLY A 267 5.56 -5.36 -17.49
C GLY A 267 5.61 -3.87 -17.85
N ILE A 268 4.70 -3.09 -17.25
CA ILE A 268 4.62 -1.64 -17.47
C ILE A 268 5.94 -0.96 -17.06
N SER A 269 6.61 -1.50 -16.03
CA SER A 269 7.89 -1.03 -15.51
C SER A 269 9.07 -1.18 -16.47
N THR A 270 8.99 -2.10 -17.45
CA THR A 270 10.07 -2.34 -18.43
C THR A 270 9.96 -1.45 -19.67
N LYS A 271 8.85 -0.72 -19.84
CA LYS A 271 8.63 0.16 -20.99
C LYS A 271 9.52 1.41 -20.91
N LYS A 272 10.02 1.87 -22.07
CA LYS A 272 10.80 3.11 -22.18
C LYS A 272 10.00 4.30 -21.63
N GLY A 273 10.65 5.14 -20.83
CA GLY A 273 10.03 6.33 -20.24
C GLY A 273 9.22 6.06 -18.96
N HIS A 274 9.13 4.82 -18.48
CA HIS A 274 8.41 4.51 -17.24
C HIS A 274 8.88 5.36 -16.05
N ILE A 275 10.19 5.46 -15.83
CA ILE A 275 10.77 6.27 -14.75
C ILE A 275 10.55 7.76 -14.98
N GLY A 276 10.63 8.24 -16.22
CA GLY A 276 10.34 9.64 -16.56
C GLY A 276 8.88 10.02 -16.24
N LYS A 277 7.93 9.13 -16.53
CA LYS A 277 6.53 9.30 -16.09
C LYS A 277 6.42 9.40 -14.58
N ARG A 278 7.11 8.54 -13.83
CA ARG A 278 7.10 8.60 -12.36
C ARG A 278 7.73 9.88 -11.82
N HIS A 279 8.81 10.39 -12.42
CA HIS A 279 9.34 11.71 -12.08
C HIS A 279 8.29 12.81 -12.28
N SER A 280 7.58 12.80 -13.42
CA SER A 280 6.49 13.74 -13.69
C SER A 280 5.42 13.64 -12.61
N CYS A 281 4.93 12.44 -12.29
CA CYS A 281 3.87 12.25 -11.30
C CYS A 281 4.21 12.82 -9.92
N VAL A 282 5.46 12.68 -9.45
CA VAL A 282 5.86 13.27 -8.15
C VAL A 282 5.74 14.79 -8.18
N ASN A 283 6.10 15.45 -9.28
CA ASN A 283 5.93 16.90 -9.42
C ASN A 283 4.47 17.27 -9.62
N ASP A 284 3.75 16.55 -10.47
CA ASP A 284 2.34 16.82 -10.77
C ASP A 284 1.50 16.77 -9.50
N PHE A 285 1.64 15.73 -8.67
CA PHE A 285 0.90 15.62 -7.41
C PHE A 285 1.30 16.69 -6.40
N ALA A 286 2.60 17.02 -6.29
CA ALA A 286 3.05 18.10 -5.41
C ALA A 286 2.47 19.46 -5.85
N ASN A 287 2.39 19.71 -7.16
CA ASN A 287 1.81 20.93 -7.71
C ASN A 287 0.29 20.98 -7.50
N MET A 288 -0.41 19.87 -7.74
CA MET A 288 -1.86 19.76 -7.52
C MET A 288 -2.23 19.99 -6.05
N MET A 289 -1.40 19.52 -5.12
CA MET A 289 -1.59 19.74 -3.68
C MET A 289 -0.98 21.06 -3.20
N GLY A 290 -0.18 21.78 -4.00
CA GLY A 290 0.49 23.01 -3.61
C GLY A 290 1.67 22.86 -2.64
N TYR A 291 2.03 21.63 -2.24
CA TYR A 291 3.20 21.33 -1.41
C TYR A 291 3.63 19.86 -1.56
N MET A 292 4.74 19.45 -0.92
CA MET A 292 5.20 18.06 -0.87
C MET A 292 4.70 17.36 0.41
N PRO A 293 3.67 16.50 0.34
CA PRO A 293 3.13 15.82 1.52
C PRO A 293 3.97 14.62 1.97
N LEU A 294 4.77 14.01 1.09
CA LEU A 294 5.49 12.79 1.39
C LEU A 294 6.46 12.98 2.57
N ARG A 295 6.34 12.10 3.58
CA ARG A 295 7.20 12.10 4.76
C ARG A 295 8.21 10.97 4.71
N ASN A 296 9.44 11.25 5.14
CA ASN A 296 10.51 10.26 5.17
C ASN A 296 10.38 9.33 6.39
N ALA A 297 10.51 8.03 6.15
CA ALA A 297 10.78 7.02 7.15
C ALA A 297 12.27 6.62 7.11
N THR A 298 12.87 6.40 8.27
CA THR A 298 14.29 6.03 8.42
C THR A 298 14.48 4.66 9.08
N HIS A 299 13.39 3.92 9.28
CA HIS A 299 13.39 2.60 9.90
C HIS A 299 12.49 1.65 9.11
N TYR A 300 12.67 0.35 9.31
CA TYR A 300 11.83 -0.71 8.76
C TYR A 300 11.65 -1.81 9.79
N ILE A 301 10.64 -2.63 9.60
CA ILE A 301 10.32 -3.77 10.48
C ILE A 301 10.59 -5.07 9.73
N HIS A 302 11.19 -6.02 10.43
CA HIS A 302 11.49 -7.34 9.90
C HIS A 302 11.06 -8.40 10.91
N ARG A 303 10.38 -9.46 10.46
CA ARG A 303 10.02 -10.58 11.34
C ARG A 303 11.28 -11.26 11.87
N GLY A 304 11.44 -11.32 13.19
CA GLY A 304 12.54 -12.06 13.81
C GLY A 304 12.38 -13.57 13.63
N ARG A 305 13.50 -14.32 13.68
CA ARG A 305 13.43 -15.77 13.89
C ARG A 305 13.09 -16.02 15.35
N GLN A 306 12.02 -16.77 15.63
CA GLN A 306 11.87 -17.39 16.95
C GLN A 306 13.02 -18.38 17.11
N ARG A 307 13.82 -18.22 18.17
CA ARG A 307 14.89 -19.16 18.53
C ARG A 307 14.32 -20.26 19.41
#